data_AF-A0A7X5ECX9-F1
#
_entry.id   AF-A0A7X5ECX9-F1
#
_cell.length_a   1.000
_cell.length_b   1.000
_cell.length_c   1.000
_cell.angle_alpha   90.00
_cell.angle_beta   90.00
_cell.angle_gamma   90.00
#
_symmetry.space_group_name_H-M   'P 1'
#
loop_
_entity.id
_entity.type
_entity.pdbx_description
1 polymer ?
#
loop_
_entity_poly.entity_id
_entity_poly.type
_entity_poly.pdbx_seq_one_letter_code
_entity_poly.pdbx_strand_id
1 'polypeptide(L)'
;QLRLNQWVKQSTRWMQMEKWDACAFPVDEREVLGRECYGGLDLSSSIDITAFVLVFPPRNDTEKYILLPYFWIPEENMRLRVRRDHVPYDVWERQGFLQTTEGNVIHYGFIE
;
A
#
# COMPACT_ATOMS: atom_id res chain seq x y z
N GLN A 1 15.15 -0.82 -16.49
CA GLN A 1 16.45 -1.50 -16.70
C GLN A 1 16.64 -1.69 -18.21
N LEU A 2 17.57 -0.99 -18.84
CA LEU A 2 17.81 -1.08 -20.28
C LEU A 2 18.82 -2.20 -20.54
N ARG A 3 18.40 -3.28 -21.19
CA ARG A 3 19.23 -4.47 -21.47
C ARG A 3 19.32 -4.73 -22.98
N LEU A 4 20.01 -3.86 -23.71
CA LEU A 4 20.57 -4.06 -25.07
C LEU A 4 19.87 -5.13 -25.95
N ASN A 5 18.55 -5.09 -26.09
CA ASN A 5 17.75 -6.06 -26.85
C ASN A 5 17.99 -7.55 -26.55
N GLN A 6 18.41 -7.91 -25.33
CA GLN A 6 18.53 -9.31 -24.94
C GLN A 6 17.33 -9.77 -24.11
N TRP A 7 16.60 -10.75 -24.64
CA TRP A 7 15.49 -11.43 -23.95
C TRP A 7 16.03 -12.34 -22.86
N VAL A 8 16.25 -11.78 -21.67
CA VAL A 8 16.56 -12.56 -20.46
C VAL A 8 15.25 -12.97 -19.78
N LYS A 9 14.82 -14.21 -20.03
CA LYS A 9 13.76 -14.88 -19.25
C LYS A 9 14.35 -15.37 -17.94
N GLN A 10 14.54 -14.46 -17.00
CA GLN A 10 14.69 -14.85 -15.60
C GLN A 10 13.81 -13.95 -14.74
N SER A 11 12.52 -14.28 -14.69
CA SER A 11 11.62 -13.74 -13.67
C SER A 11 11.49 -14.77 -12.56
N THR A 12 12.56 -15.01 -11.80
CA THR A 12 12.32 -15.50 -10.44
C THR A 12 11.67 -14.32 -9.72
N ARG A 13 10.34 -14.32 -9.64
CA ARG A 13 9.60 -13.34 -8.85
C ARG A 13 10.15 -13.44 -7.43
N TRP A 14 10.58 -12.32 -6.86
CA TRP A 14 11.15 -12.32 -5.51
C TRP A 14 10.16 -12.90 -4.49
N MET A 15 8.87 -12.60 -4.65
CA MET A 15 7.79 -13.11 -3.82
C MET A 15 6.90 -14.08 -4.59
N GLN A 16 6.70 -15.27 -4.02
CA GLN A 16 5.75 -16.26 -4.53
C GLN A 16 4.34 -15.81 -4.13
N MET A 17 3.44 -15.68 -5.10
CA MET A 17 2.09 -15.18 -4.85
C MET A 17 1.30 -16.10 -3.94
N GLU A 18 1.52 -17.42 -4.02
CA GLU A 18 0.88 -18.40 -3.16
C GLU A 18 1.24 -18.19 -1.68
N LYS A 19 2.48 -17.77 -1.39
CA LYS A 19 2.91 -17.43 -0.03
C LYS A 19 2.34 -16.10 0.43
N TRP A 20 2.21 -15.14 -0.47
CA TRP A 20 1.57 -13.86 -0.18
C TRP A 20 0.09 -14.04 0.16
N ASP A 21 -0.64 -14.78 -0.67
CA ASP A 21 -2.07 -15.02 -0.49
C ASP A 21 -2.35 -15.84 0.79
N ALA A 22 -1.46 -16.76 1.16
CA ALA A 22 -1.55 -17.50 2.43
C ALA A 22 -1.41 -16.62 3.69
N CYS A 23 -0.94 -15.38 3.52
CA CYS A 23 -0.87 -14.37 4.58
C CYS A 23 -2.10 -13.46 4.64
N ALA A 24 -3.10 -13.64 3.76
CA ALA A 24 -4.33 -12.86 3.82
C ALA A 24 -5.23 -13.37 4.97
N PHE A 25 -5.51 -12.49 5.93
CA PHE A 25 -6.47 -12.73 7.00
C PHE A 25 -7.11 -11.39 7.42
N PRO A 26 -8.36 -11.39 7.90
CA PRO A 26 -9.00 -10.16 8.38
C PRO A 26 -8.26 -9.63 9.61
N VAL A 27 -8.09 -8.32 9.66
CA VAL A 27 -7.50 -7.59 10.79
C VAL A 27 -8.53 -6.62 11.31
N ASP A 28 -8.79 -6.64 12.63
CA ASP A 28 -9.59 -5.62 13.30
C ASP A 28 -8.64 -4.62 13.97
N GLU A 29 -8.69 -3.35 13.54
CA GLU A 29 -7.85 -2.28 14.07
C GLU A 29 -7.98 -2.13 15.60
N ARG A 30 -9.15 -2.47 16.15
CA ARG A 30 -9.41 -2.39 17.60
C ARG A 30 -8.56 -3.37 18.41
N GLU A 31 -8.15 -4.49 17.81
CA GLU A 31 -7.32 -5.50 18.47
C GLU A 31 -5.85 -5.08 18.60
N VAL A 32 -5.44 -4.05 17.85
CA VAL A 32 -4.06 -3.56 17.85
C VAL A 32 -3.89 -2.22 18.56
N LEU A 33 -4.98 -1.63 19.06
CA LEU A 33 -4.93 -0.42 19.88
C LEU A 33 -4.04 -0.62 21.11
N GLY A 34 -3.11 0.32 21.30
CA GLY A 34 -2.15 0.31 22.42
C GLY A 34 -1.00 -0.68 22.27
N ARG A 35 -0.88 -1.41 21.15
CA ARG A 35 0.29 -2.23 20.85
C ARG A 35 1.44 -1.39 20.31
N GLU A 36 2.66 -1.83 20.61
CA GLU A 36 3.84 -1.32 19.92
C GLU A 36 3.79 -1.72 18.45
N CYS A 37 4.12 -0.76 17.57
CA CYS A 37 4.23 -0.97 16.14
C CYS A 37 5.37 -0.14 15.55
N TYR A 38 5.78 -0.53 14.35
CA TYR A 38 6.75 0.21 13.55
C TYR A 38 6.06 0.74 12.30
N GLY A 39 6.15 2.05 12.08
CA GLY A 39 5.58 2.73 10.92
C GLY A 39 6.60 2.90 9.80
N GLY A 40 6.23 2.52 8.58
CA GLY A 40 6.93 2.86 7.35
C GLY A 40 6.13 3.86 6.54
N LEU A 41 6.74 5.00 6.21
CA LEU A 41 6.12 6.07 5.43
C LEU A 41 6.86 6.22 4.08
N ASP A 42 6.13 6.07 2.99
CA ASP A 42 6.61 6.29 1.62
C ASP A 42 5.75 7.37 0.96
N LEU A 43 6.37 8.51 0.66
CA LEU A 43 5.68 9.73 0.23
C LEU A 43 5.83 9.92 -1.28
N SER A 44 4.70 10.05 -1.96
CA SER A 44 4.66 10.43 -3.38
C SER A 44 4.39 11.92 -3.56
N SER A 45 4.91 12.47 -4.66
CA SER A 45 4.71 13.86 -5.04
C SER A 45 3.49 14.09 -5.94
N SER A 46 3.25 13.23 -6.94
CA SER A 46 2.29 13.55 -8.02
C SER A 46 1.70 12.36 -8.76
N ILE A 47 2.48 11.30 -9.00
CA ILE A 47 2.09 10.20 -9.89
C ILE A 47 1.89 8.88 -9.15
N ASP A 48 2.62 8.63 -8.06
CA ASP A 48 2.58 7.37 -7.33
C ASP A 48 1.52 7.39 -6.21
N ILE A 49 1.43 6.30 -5.46
CA ILE A 49 0.57 6.19 -4.28
C ILE A 49 1.45 6.49 -3.06
N THR A 50 0.99 7.33 -2.16
CA THR A 50 1.63 7.45 -0.84
C THR A 50 1.14 6.33 0.05
N ALA A 51 2.06 5.70 0.78
CA ALA A 51 1.77 4.60 1.67
C ALA A 51 2.28 4.90 3.08
N PHE A 52 1.44 4.64 4.07
CA PHE A 52 1.85 4.55 5.46
C PHE A 52 1.43 3.18 5.98
N VAL A 53 2.38 2.37 6.43
CA VAL A 53 2.10 1.00 6.87
C VAL A 53 2.59 0.82 8.30
N LEU A 54 1.68 0.45 9.18
CA LEU A 54 2.00 0.04 10.54
C LEU A 54 2.21 -1.47 10.58
N VAL A 55 3.33 -1.90 11.17
CA VAL A 55 3.67 -3.30 11.39
C VAL A 55 3.65 -3.59 12.88
N PHE A 56 2.81 -4.53 13.29
CA PHE A 56 2.71 -4.99 14.67
C PHE A 56 3.42 -6.35 14.80
N PRO A 57 4.52 -6.43 15.57
CA PRO A 57 5.21 -7.68 15.82
C PRO A 57 4.34 -8.68 16.60
N PRO A 58 4.53 -9.99 16.38
CA PRO A 58 3.84 -11.02 17.16
C PRO A 58 4.32 -11.01 18.61
N ARG A 59 3.41 -11.26 19.56
CA ARG A 59 3.75 -11.33 20.99
C ARG A 59 4.26 -12.71 21.42
N ASN A 60 4.02 -13.72 20.59
CA ASN A 60 4.40 -15.11 20.82
C ASN A 60 4.53 -15.86 19.48
N ASP A 61 5.01 -17.10 19.51
CA ASP A 61 5.30 -17.91 18.32
C ASP A 61 4.06 -18.34 17.50
N THR A 62 2.85 -18.14 18.03
CA THR A 62 1.59 -18.51 17.35
C THR A 62 0.91 -17.32 16.68
N GLU A 63 1.27 -16.10 17.06
CA GLU A 63 0.73 -14.88 16.49
C GLU A 63 1.50 -14.54 15.20
N LYS A 64 0.79 -14.04 14.18
CA LYS A 64 1.40 -13.54 12.95
C LYS A 64 1.71 -12.06 13.08
N TYR A 65 2.60 -11.55 12.24
CA TYR A 65 2.71 -10.11 12.03
C TYR A 65 1.38 -9.56 11.51
N ILE A 66 0.94 -8.44 12.08
CA ILE A 66 -0.27 -7.73 11.63
C ILE A 66 0.17 -6.47 10.91
N LEU A 67 -0.45 -6.20 9.77
CA LEU A 67 -0.18 -5.02 8.93
C LEU A 67 -1.45 -4.18 8.86
N LEU A 68 -1.32 -2.87 9.15
CA LEU A 68 -2.35 -1.87 8.87
C LEU A 68 -1.81 -0.87 7.85
N PRO A 69 -2.12 -1.07 6.56
CA PRO A 69 -1.73 -0.15 5.51
C PRO A 69 -2.77 0.95 5.29
N TYR A 70 -2.27 2.15 5.06
CA TYR A 70 -3.03 3.32 4.65
C TYR A 70 -2.45 3.86 3.35
N PHE A 71 -3.31 4.18 2.40
CA PHE A 71 -2.90 4.57 1.05
C PHE A 71 -3.62 5.83 0.59
N TRP A 72 -2.89 6.73 -0.07
CA TRP A 72 -3.45 7.99 -0.55
C TRP A 72 -3.08 8.29 -2.00
N ILE A 73 -4.01 8.90 -2.70
CA ILE A 73 -3.77 9.59 -3.98
C ILE A 73 -4.44 10.99 -3.96
N PRO A 74 -3.97 11.95 -4.78
CA PRO A 74 -4.67 13.22 -4.96
C PRO A 74 -6.05 13.01 -5.63
N GLU A 75 -7.10 13.65 -5.13
CA GLU A 75 -8.45 13.50 -5.71
C GLU A 75 -8.51 14.01 -7.16
N GLU A 76 -7.88 15.17 -7.42
CA GLU A 76 -7.95 15.87 -8.71
C GLU A 76 -7.46 15.02 -9.89
N ASN A 77 -6.52 14.10 -9.65
CA ASN A 77 -5.92 13.28 -10.69
C ASN A 77 -6.45 11.84 -10.75
N MET A 78 -7.35 11.42 -9.84
CA MET A 78 -7.86 10.04 -9.77
C MET A 78 -8.42 9.56 -11.11
N ARG A 79 -9.33 10.33 -11.74
CA ARG A 79 -9.96 9.94 -13.02
C ARG A 79 -8.94 9.77 -14.15
N LEU A 80 -7.91 10.62 -14.18
CA LEU A 80 -6.83 10.53 -15.16
C LEU A 80 -5.97 9.28 -14.90
N ARG A 81 -5.68 8.98 -13.63
CA ARG A 81 -4.91 7.81 -13.22
C ARG A 81 -5.63 6.50 -13.50
N VAL A 82 -6.94 6.40 -13.26
CA VAL A 82 -7.72 5.20 -13.61
C VAL A 82 -7.59 4.89 -15.10
N ARG A 83 -7.68 5.91 -15.96
CA ARG A 83 -7.54 5.75 -17.42
C ARG A 83 -6.12 5.41 -17.86
N ARG A 84 -5.11 6.05 -17.24
CA ARG A 84 -3.69 5.87 -17.60
C ARG A 84 -3.13 4.55 -17.09
N ASP A 85 -3.35 4.25 -15.82
CA ASP A 85 -2.74 3.11 -15.11
C ASP A 85 -3.55 1.82 -15.28
N HIS A 86 -4.81 1.92 -15.74
CA HIS A 86 -5.77 0.79 -15.80
C HIS A 86 -5.98 0.13 -14.44
N VAL A 87 -5.84 0.90 -13.35
CA VAL A 87 -6.08 0.48 -11.97
C VAL A 87 -7.38 1.13 -11.49
N PRO A 88 -8.31 0.37 -10.87
CA PRO A 88 -9.62 0.88 -10.47
C PRO A 88 -9.56 1.64 -9.14
N TYR A 89 -8.77 2.72 -9.07
CA TYR A 89 -8.60 3.53 -7.85
C TYR A 89 -9.92 4.08 -7.31
N ASP A 90 -10.85 4.43 -8.18
CA ASP A 90 -12.18 4.92 -7.81
C ASP A 90 -13.02 3.83 -7.12
N VAL A 91 -12.81 2.55 -7.47
CA VAL A 91 -13.46 1.43 -6.79
C VAL A 91 -12.82 1.19 -5.42
N TRP A 92 -11.49 1.26 -5.35
CA TRP A 92 -10.76 1.08 -4.09
C TRP A 92 -11.06 2.18 -3.07
N GLU A 93 -11.26 3.41 -3.54
CA GLU A 93 -11.71 4.52 -2.69
C GLU A 93 -13.10 4.25 -2.11
N ARG A 94 -14.08 3.89 -2.96
CA ARG A 94 -15.43 3.51 -2.50
C ARG A 94 -15.45 2.29 -1.58
N GLN A 95 -14.45 1.42 -1.65
CA GLN A 95 -14.28 0.25 -0.79
C GLN A 95 -13.50 0.56 0.50
N GLY A 96 -12.93 1.75 0.64
CA GLY A 96 -12.11 2.15 1.78
C GLY A 96 -10.68 1.60 1.77
N PHE A 97 -10.22 1.00 0.66
CA PHE A 97 -8.83 0.53 0.51
C PHE A 97 -7.85 1.64 0.14
N LEU A 98 -8.38 2.78 -0.31
CA LEU A 98 -7.62 3.94 -0.75
C LEU A 98 -8.33 5.19 -0.24
N GLN A 99 -7.59 6.18 0.20
CA GLN A 99 -8.11 7.48 0.58
C GLN A 99 -7.68 8.53 -0.45
N THR A 100 -8.44 9.62 -0.55
CA THR A 100 -8.04 10.81 -1.28
C THR A 100 -7.55 11.89 -0.34
N THR A 101 -6.63 12.71 -0.83
CA THR A 101 -6.23 13.96 -0.17
C THR A 101 -6.77 15.13 -0.97
N GLU A 102 -7.18 16.20 -0.28
CA GLU A 102 -7.61 17.45 -0.93
C GLU A 102 -6.43 18.12 -1.64
N GLY A 103 -6.68 18.63 -2.85
CA GLY A 103 -5.68 19.30 -3.68
C GLY A 103 -4.81 18.35 -4.51
N ASN A 104 -3.67 18.87 -4.99
CA ASN A 104 -2.75 18.18 -5.91
C ASN A 104 -1.49 17.60 -5.24
N VAL A 105 -1.33 17.79 -3.93
CA VAL A 105 -0.15 17.38 -3.16
C VAL A 105 -0.60 16.79 -1.84
N ILE A 106 0.02 15.69 -1.45
CA ILE A 106 -0.19 15.10 -0.13
C ILE A 106 0.50 16.02 0.89
N HIS A 107 -0.30 16.80 1.60
CA HIS A 107 0.18 17.69 2.65
C HIS A 107 0.74 16.84 3.80
N TYR A 108 2.06 16.92 4.02
CA TYR A 108 2.78 16.16 5.04
C TYR A 108 2.22 16.33 6.47
N GLY A 109 1.53 17.43 6.75
CA GLY A 109 0.88 17.68 8.05
C GLY A 109 -0.43 16.93 8.30
N PHE A 110 -0.93 16.12 7.35
CA PHE A 110 -2.09 15.24 7.57
C PHE A 110 -1.68 13.81 7.99
N ILE A 111 -0.40 13.46 7.82
CA ILE A 111 0.14 12.12 8.08
C ILE A 111 1.09 12.11 9.30
N GLU A 112 1.39 13.29 9.86
CA GLU A 112 2.19 13.47 11.10
C GLU A 112 1.31 13.58 12.35
#